data_AF-A0A8J5VZZ4-F1
#
_entry.id   AF-A0A8J5VZZ4-F1
#
_cell.length_a   1.000
_cell.length_b   1.000
_cell.length_c   1.000
_cell.angle_alpha   90.00
_cell.angle_beta   90.00
_cell.angle_gamma   90.00
#
_symmetry.space_group_name_H-M   'P 1'
#
loop_
_entity.id
_entity.type
_entity.pdbx_description
1 polymer ?
#
loop_
_entity_poly.entity_id
_entity_poly.type
_entity_poly.pdbx_seq_one_letter_code
_entity_poly.pdbx_strand_id
1 'polypeptide(L)'
;MMSSLLAWLVNPRWNPLARLHMNAVASCLHKYGLRYDDMYDSYHDLDIKDALAQLRREVVDARKQRLKCAMDLSMKHRYLSKEA
;
A
#
# COMPACT_ATOMS: atom_id res chain seq x y z
N MET A 1 17.33 -20.53 6.68
CA MET A 1 17.59 -20.50 8.13
C MET A 1 17.71 -19.09 8.70
N MET A 2 18.40 -18.12 8.07
CA MET A 2 18.44 -16.73 8.58
C MET A 2 17.15 -15.91 8.35
N SER A 3 16.39 -16.25 7.29
CA SER A 3 15.13 -15.56 6.96
C SER A 3 14.04 -15.76 8.02
N SER A 4 13.95 -16.92 8.67
CA SER A 4 12.95 -17.19 9.69
C SER A 4 13.20 -16.41 10.99
N LEU A 5 14.46 -16.22 11.36
CA LEU A 5 14.84 -15.41 12.54
C LEU A 5 14.58 -13.91 12.29
N LEU A 6 14.90 -13.41 11.09
CA LEU A 6 14.56 -12.04 10.70
C LEU A 6 13.06 -11.81 10.62
N ALA A 7 12.30 -12.77 10.06
CA ALA A 7 10.85 -12.71 10.03
C ALA A 7 10.25 -12.68 11.45
N TRP A 8 10.80 -13.47 12.39
CA TRP A 8 10.39 -13.45 13.79
C TRP A 8 10.62 -12.08 14.45
N LEU A 9 11.75 -11.43 14.17
CA LEU A 9 12.13 -10.12 14.74
C LEU A 9 11.31 -8.95 14.15
N VAL A 10 10.95 -9.03 12.86
CA VAL A 10 10.21 -7.97 12.15
C VAL A 10 8.69 -8.14 12.26
N ASN A 11 8.20 -9.27 12.77
CA ASN A 11 6.78 -9.53 12.89
C ASN A 11 6.08 -8.52 13.83
N PRO A 12 5.07 -7.76 13.36
CA PRO A 12 4.36 -6.75 14.16
C PRO A 12 3.48 -7.35 15.28
N ARG A 13 3.30 -8.67 15.26
CA ARG A 13 2.62 -9.42 16.33
C ARG A 13 3.47 -9.47 17.60
N TRP A 14 4.79 -9.62 17.46
CA TRP A 14 5.72 -9.80 18.58
C TRP A 14 6.60 -8.58 18.83
N ASN A 15 6.86 -7.74 17.81
CA ASN A 15 7.68 -6.54 17.94
C ASN A 15 6.81 -5.26 17.95
N PRO A 16 6.79 -4.46 19.05
CA PRO A 16 5.99 -3.24 19.14
C PRO A 16 6.50 -2.13 18.20
N LEU A 17 7.81 -2.06 17.91
CA LEU A 17 8.37 -1.07 17.00
C LEU A 17 7.91 -1.30 15.56
N ALA A 18 7.89 -2.57 15.13
CA ALA A 18 7.35 -2.95 13.83
C ALA A 18 5.85 -2.61 13.70
N ARG A 19 5.10 -2.74 14.80
CA ARG A 19 3.68 -2.34 14.85
C ARG A 19 3.50 -0.82 14.73
N LEU A 20 4.32 -0.03 15.42
CA LEU A 20 4.29 1.43 15.29
C LEU A 20 4.58 1.86 13.86
N HIS A 21 5.61 1.28 13.23
CA HIS A 21 5.92 1.54 11.83
C HIS A 21 4.76 1.18 10.89
N MET A 22 4.19 -0.02 11.03
CA MET A 22 3.04 -0.46 10.23
C MET A 22 1.85 0.50 10.37
N ASN A 23 1.53 0.92 11.60
CA ASN A 23 0.43 1.85 11.87
C ASN A 23 0.71 3.25 11.29
N ALA A 24 1.94 3.73 11.39
CA ALA A 24 2.33 5.02 10.81
C ALA A 24 2.16 5.02 9.28
N VAL A 25 2.65 3.97 8.60
CA VAL A 25 2.48 3.80 7.15
C VAL A 25 1.00 3.67 6.78
N ALA A 26 0.25 2.83 7.49
CA ALA A 26 -1.19 2.66 7.26
C ALA A 26 -1.95 3.98 7.43
N SER A 27 -1.65 4.75 8.47
CA SER A 27 -2.27 6.06 8.72
C SER A 27 -1.94 7.06 7.61
N CYS A 28 -0.73 7.00 7.03
CA CYS A 28 -0.34 7.87 5.93
C CYS A 28 -1.09 7.52 4.64
N LEU A 29 -1.16 6.23 4.31
CA LEU A 29 -1.87 5.74 3.13
C LEU A 29 -3.39 5.98 3.22
N HIS A 30 -3.97 5.80 4.40
CA HIS A 30 -5.39 6.01 4.63
C HIS A 30 -5.81 7.47 4.41
N LYS A 31 -4.95 8.46 4.71
CA LYS A 31 -5.20 9.88 4.39
C LYS A 31 -5.42 10.15 2.91
N TYR A 32 -4.86 9.31 2.03
CA TYR A 32 -5.00 9.41 0.57
C TYR A 32 -5.96 8.36 -0.01
N GLY A 33 -6.58 7.50 0.82
CA GLY A 33 -7.43 6.40 0.36
C GLY A 33 -6.68 5.30 -0.39
N LEU A 34 -5.36 5.18 -0.18
CA LEU A 34 -4.52 4.19 -0.84
C LEU A 34 -4.36 2.92 0.00
N ARG A 35 -4.17 1.80 -0.68
CA ARG A 35 -3.72 0.55 -0.07
C ARG A 35 -2.21 0.42 -0.18
N TYR A 36 -1.62 -0.41 0.68
CA TYR A 36 -0.20 -0.72 0.62
C TYR A 36 0.21 -1.29 -0.75
N ASP A 37 -0.61 -2.20 -1.30
CA ASP A 37 -0.38 -2.82 -2.60
C ASP A 37 -0.40 -1.82 -3.77
N ASP A 38 -1.02 -0.64 -3.59
CA ASP A 38 -1.08 0.35 -4.66
C ASP A 38 0.27 1.02 -4.91
N MET A 39 1.20 0.95 -3.95
CA MET A 39 2.54 1.55 -4.01
C MET A 39 3.49 0.81 -4.96
N TYR A 40 3.14 -0.40 -5.38
CA TYR A 40 3.95 -1.21 -6.28
C TYR A 40 3.88 -0.70 -7.72
N ASP A 41 4.99 -0.19 -8.25
CA ASP A 41 5.03 0.32 -9.63
C ASP A 41 5.26 -0.82 -10.63
N SER A 42 4.39 -0.90 -11.64
CA SER A 42 4.48 -1.86 -12.74
C SER A 42 5.63 -1.59 -13.71
N TYR A 43 6.22 -0.39 -13.69
CA TYR A 43 7.36 -0.07 -14.56
C TYR A 43 8.71 -0.45 -13.94
N HIS A 44 8.77 -0.58 -12.61
CA HIS A 44 10.01 -0.89 -11.90
C HIS A 44 10.29 -2.38 -11.78
N ASP A 45 9.26 -3.22 -11.79
CA ASP A 45 9.39 -4.67 -11.67
C ASP A 45 8.49 -5.39 -12.70
N LEU A 46 9.08 -6.33 -13.44
CA LEU A 46 8.34 -7.15 -14.41
C LEU A 46 7.34 -8.07 -13.70
N ASP A 47 7.69 -8.60 -12.53
CA ASP A 47 6.83 -9.55 -11.82
C ASP A 47 5.53 -8.88 -11.36
N ILE A 48 5.61 -7.60 -10.99
CA ILE A 48 4.45 -6.79 -10.61
C ILE A 48 3.53 -6.58 -11.82
N LYS A 49 4.11 -6.29 -12.98
CA LYS A 49 3.35 -6.09 -14.22
C LYS A 49 2.61 -7.35 -14.63
N ASP A 50 3.27 -8.50 -14.56
CA ASP A 50 2.68 -9.79 -14.91
C ASP A 50 1.59 -10.20 -13.90
N ALA A 51 1.82 -9.98 -12.61
CA ALA A 51 0.82 -10.20 -11.56
C ALA A 51 -0.44 -9.33 -11.77
N LEU A 52 -0.27 -8.07 -12.19
CA LEU A 52 -1.38 -7.17 -12.51
C LEU A 52 -2.14 -7.59 -13.76
N ALA A 53 -1.45 -8.17 -14.75
CA ALA A 53 -2.08 -8.68 -15.97
C ALA A 53 -2.92 -9.94 -15.72
N GLN A 54 -2.53 -10.75 -14.73
CA GLN A 54 -3.28 -11.94 -14.30
C GLN A 54 -4.53 -11.58 -13.47
N LEU A 55 -4.52 -10.44 -12.78
CA LEU A 55 -5.60 -10.03 -11.88
C LEU A 55 -6.89 -9.71 -12.65
N ARG A 56 -8.05 -9.92 -12.00
CA ARG A 56 -9.36 -9.54 -12.58
C ARG A 56 -9.40 -8.04 -12.87
N ARG A 57 -9.99 -7.69 -14.02
CA ARG A 57 -10.08 -6.30 -14.51
C ARG A 57 -10.72 -5.35 -13.49
N GLU A 58 -11.80 -5.76 -12.81
CA GLU A 58 -12.47 -4.98 -11.76
C GLU A 58 -11.53 -4.50 -10.64
N VAL A 59 -10.60 -5.36 -10.22
CA VAL A 59 -9.65 -5.04 -9.15
C VAL A 59 -8.62 -4.03 -9.64
N VAL A 60 -8.15 -4.21 -10.89
CA VAL A 60 -7.20 -3.29 -11.54
C VAL A 60 -7.83 -1.91 -11.76
N ASP A 61 -9.08 -1.86 -12.17
CA ASP A 61 -9.79 -0.59 -12.40
C ASP A 61 -10.06 0.15 -11.09
N ALA A 62 -10.47 -0.57 -10.04
CA ALA A 62 -10.59 -0.01 -8.69
C ALA A 62 -9.24 0.53 -8.16
N ARG A 63 -8.12 -0.14 -8.48
CA ARG A 63 -6.77 0.34 -8.16
C ARG A 63 -6.45 1.64 -8.90
N LYS A 64 -6.69 1.69 -10.21
CA LYS A 64 -6.48 2.89 -11.03
C LYS A 64 -7.30 4.08 -10.53
N GLN A 65 -8.55 3.84 -10.12
CA GLN A 65 -9.40 4.87 -9.53
C GLN A 65 -8.81 5.42 -8.23
N ARG A 66 -8.37 4.55 -7.31
CA ARG A 66 -7.71 4.96 -6.05
C ARG A 66 -6.47 5.80 -6.31
N LEU A 67 -5.59 5.36 -7.22
CA LEU A 67 -4.38 6.11 -7.59
C LEU A 67 -4.71 7.49 -8.18
N LYS A 68 -5.72 7.57 -9.06
CA LYS A 68 -6.16 8.85 -9.62
C LYS A 68 -6.69 9.80 -8.54
N CYS A 69 -7.52 9.30 -7.62
CA CYS A 69 -8.03 10.10 -6.51
C CYS A 69 -6.90 10.57 -5.58
N ALA A 70 -5.94 9.71 -5.27
CA ALA A 70 -4.81 10.08 -4.43
C ALA A 70 -3.93 11.15 -5.07
N MET A 71 -3.68 11.06 -6.38
CA MET A 71 -2.96 12.10 -7.13
C MET A 71 -3.74 13.42 -7.11
N ASP A 72 -5.06 13.38 -7.32
CA ASP A 72 -5.91 14.58 -7.25
C ASP A 72 -5.87 15.25 -5.86
N LEU A 73 -5.98 14.46 -4.79
CA LEU A 73 -5.85 14.93 -3.40
C LEU A 73 -4.47 15.53 -3.12
N SER A 74 -3.41 14.87 -3.61
CA SER A 74 -2.02 15.34 -3.49
C SER A 74 -1.82 16.68 -4.17
N MET A 75 -2.28 16.82 -5.42
CA MET A 75 -2.21 18.09 -6.17
C MET A 75 -3.01 19.22 -5.51
N LYS A 76 -4.12 18.87 -4.84
CA LYS A 76 -4.95 19.84 -4.11
C LYS A 76 -4.44 20.16 -2.70
N HIS A 77 -3.39 19.48 -2.23
CA HIS A 77 -2.93 19.54 -0.84
C HIS A 77 -4.06 19.30 0.18
N ARG A 78 -4.96 18.36 -0.11
CA ARG A 78 -6.07 17.98 0.78
C ARG A 78 -5.99 16.49 1.10
N TYR A 79 -6.57 16.10 2.23
CA TYR A 79 -6.67 14.71 2.66
C TYR A 79 -8.12 14.24 2.59
N LEU A 80 -8.30 12.92 2.53
CA LEU A 80 -9.62 12.30 2.65
C LEU A 80 -10.18 12.59 4.06
N SER A 81 -11.48 12.89 4.14
CA SER A 81 -12.16 13.03 5.43
C SER A 81 -12.07 11.71 6.20
N LYS A 82 -11.91 11.77 7.52
CA LYS A 82 -11.72 10.57 8.39
C LYS A 82 -12.95 9.65 8.48
N GLU A 83 -14.07 10.06 7.88
CA GLU A 83 -15.37 9.38 7.97
C GLU A 83 -15.72 8.56 6.72
N ALA A 84 -14.88 8.59 5.67
CA ALA A 84 -15.13 7.92 4.39
C ALA A 84 -14.51 6.51 4.29
#